data_AF-A0A8R2M179-F1
#
_entry.id   AF-A0A8R2M179-F1
#
_cell.length_a   1.000
_cell.length_b   1.000
_cell.length_c   1.000
_cell.angle_alpha   90.00
_cell.angle_beta   90.00
_cell.angle_gamma   90.00
#
_symmetry.space_group_name_H-M   'P 1'
#
loop_
_entity.id
_entity.type
_entity.pdbx_description
1 polymer ?
#
loop_
_entity_poly.entity_id
_entity_poly.type
_entity_poly.pdbx_seq_one_letter_code
_entity_poly.pdbx_strand_id
1 'polypeptide(L)'
;MKKGVTSLAGREVERVVAFADTPHPAEHTTMEFVSLVDQSHVETHNSQDVRFFTDGSRIEGKVGAALSLWDREAEIKSSKLSLPSCCTVYQAELLAICVATRQILRRGEGAFGIYSDSKAALQTVTNQSALHALAVEARANLDMALSQGKDISLFWIKAHAGLEGNERADHLAKEVALKRKTKPDYDLCPVSFVRRQIRLESLAE
;
A
#
# COMPACT_ATOMS: atom_id res chain seq x y z
N MET A 1 15.84 16.39 -25.06
CA MET A 1 15.77 15.46 -23.91
C MET A 1 16.22 16.19 -22.66
N LYS A 2 15.29 16.54 -21.73
CA LYS A 2 15.69 17.01 -20.38
C LYS A 2 16.08 15.77 -19.59
N LYS A 3 17.34 15.66 -19.15
CA LYS A 3 17.76 14.60 -18.22
C LYS A 3 16.91 14.75 -16.97
N GLY A 4 15.97 13.83 -16.75
CA GLY A 4 15.16 13.80 -15.53
C GLY A 4 16.09 13.62 -14.32
N VAL A 5 15.76 14.26 -13.21
CA VAL A 5 16.52 14.12 -11.96
C VAL A 5 16.38 12.67 -11.49
N THR A 6 17.48 11.91 -11.55
CA THR A 6 17.51 10.48 -11.22
C THR A 6 17.72 10.22 -9.74
N SER A 7 18.24 11.19 -8.99
CA SER A 7 18.47 11.15 -7.55
C SER A 7 18.58 12.57 -6.96
N LEU A 8 18.26 12.74 -5.68
CA LEU A 8 18.47 13.98 -4.92
C LEU A 8 19.06 13.64 -3.54
N ALA A 9 20.16 14.30 -3.16
CA ALA A 9 20.86 14.07 -1.88
C ALA A 9 21.19 12.58 -1.59
N GLY A 10 21.55 11.82 -2.62
CA GLY A 10 21.89 10.40 -2.52
C GLY A 10 20.69 9.42 -2.49
N ARG A 11 19.44 9.91 -2.59
CA ARG A 11 18.23 9.06 -2.66
C ARG A 11 17.72 8.93 -4.09
N GLU A 12 17.30 7.73 -4.48
CA GLU A 12 16.66 7.50 -5.78
C GLU A 12 15.24 8.07 -5.81
N VAL A 13 14.89 8.64 -6.97
CA VAL A 13 13.56 9.18 -7.21
C VAL A 13 12.67 8.06 -7.74
N GLU A 14 11.45 7.97 -7.21
CA GLU A 14 10.43 7.05 -7.71
C GLU A 14 10.23 7.25 -9.22
N ARG A 15 10.32 6.14 -9.97
CA ARG A 15 10.10 6.11 -11.41
C ARG A 15 8.83 5.34 -11.71
N VAL A 16 8.12 5.77 -12.74
CA VAL A 16 7.09 4.95 -13.35
C VAL A 16 7.75 3.71 -13.97
N VAL A 17 7.10 2.57 -13.81
CA VAL A 17 7.52 1.32 -14.48
C VAL A 17 7.40 1.55 -15.99
N ALA A 18 8.40 1.13 -16.76
CA ALA A 18 8.34 1.25 -18.21
C ALA A 18 7.25 0.32 -18.75
N PHE A 19 6.54 0.76 -19.78
CA PHE A 19 5.45 -0.03 -20.36
C PHE A 19 5.90 -1.43 -20.81
N ALA A 20 7.13 -1.55 -21.32
CA ALA A 20 7.72 -2.83 -21.72
C ALA A 20 7.95 -3.80 -20.55
N ASP A 21 8.05 -3.29 -19.32
CA ASP A 21 8.27 -4.07 -18.11
C ASP A 21 6.97 -4.38 -17.36
N THR A 22 5.82 -3.92 -17.87
CA THR A 22 4.51 -4.31 -17.34
C THR A 22 4.05 -5.63 -17.97
N PRO A 23 3.34 -6.51 -17.23
CA PRO A 23 2.77 -7.74 -17.79
C PRO A 23 1.88 -7.44 -19.01
N HIS A 24 1.76 -8.39 -19.94
CA HIS A 24 1.03 -8.15 -21.18
C HIS A 24 -0.48 -7.91 -20.90
N PRO A 25 -1.16 -6.96 -21.55
CA PRO A 25 -2.57 -6.61 -21.29
C PRO A 25 -3.55 -7.80 -21.25
N ALA A 26 -3.28 -8.86 -22.01
CA ALA A 26 -4.11 -10.07 -22.06
C ALA A 26 -3.96 -11.01 -20.85
N GLU A 27 -2.95 -10.80 -20.00
CA GLU A 27 -2.64 -11.63 -18.83
C GLU A 27 -3.21 -11.06 -17.53
N HIS A 28 -3.76 -9.84 -17.57
CA HIS A 28 -4.24 -9.16 -16.36
C HIS A 28 -5.63 -9.63 -15.96
N THR A 29 -5.78 -9.97 -14.68
CA THR A 29 -7.11 -10.13 -14.11
C THR A 29 -7.67 -8.75 -13.75
N THR A 30 -8.89 -8.45 -14.21
CA THR A 30 -9.58 -7.24 -13.77
C THR A 30 -10.09 -7.46 -12.35
N MET A 31 -9.56 -6.70 -11.39
CA MET A 31 -10.04 -6.69 -10.01
C MET A 31 -10.75 -5.37 -9.73
N GLU A 32 -11.87 -5.45 -9.02
CA GLU A 32 -12.54 -4.30 -8.43
C GLU A 32 -12.45 -4.39 -6.90
N PHE A 33 -12.72 -3.27 -6.23
CA PHE A 33 -12.85 -3.26 -4.78
C PHE A 33 -14.28 -2.92 -4.38
N VAL A 34 -14.79 -3.61 -3.36
CA VAL A 34 -16.12 -3.38 -2.81
C VAL A 34 -16.03 -2.27 -1.77
N SER A 35 -16.97 -1.32 -1.79
CA SER A 35 -17.04 -0.25 -0.81
C SER A 35 -17.92 -0.66 0.37
N LEU A 36 -17.31 -0.85 1.54
CA LEU A 36 -17.97 -1.22 2.79
C LEU A 36 -18.10 0.05 3.65
N VAL A 37 -19.28 0.66 3.60
CA VAL A 37 -19.54 1.99 4.20
C VAL A 37 -19.97 1.94 5.66
N ASP A 38 -20.41 0.78 6.14
CA ASP A 38 -20.88 0.55 7.51
C ASP A 38 -20.64 -0.90 7.96
N GLN A 39 -20.87 -1.16 9.25
CA GLN A 39 -20.61 -2.44 9.89
C GLN A 39 -21.49 -3.57 9.34
N SER A 40 -22.73 -3.27 8.94
CA SER A 40 -23.65 -4.27 8.35
C SER A 40 -23.15 -4.77 6.99
N HIS A 41 -22.55 -3.88 6.19
CA HIS A 41 -21.90 -4.27 4.93
C HIS A 41 -20.66 -5.13 5.19
N VAL A 42 -19.88 -4.85 6.24
CA VAL A 42 -18.70 -5.65 6.60
C VAL A 42 -19.12 -7.07 7.02
N GLU A 43 -20.16 -7.20 7.84
CA GLU A 43 -20.69 -8.50 8.28
C GLU A 43 -21.21 -9.34 7.11
N THR A 44 -21.89 -8.71 6.16
CA THR A 44 -22.40 -9.38 4.96
C THR A 44 -21.28 -9.84 4.01
N HIS A 45 -20.09 -9.23 4.10
CA HIS A 45 -18.91 -9.55 3.29
C HIS A 45 -17.79 -10.21 4.10
N ASN A 46 -18.13 -10.90 5.19
CA ASN A 46 -17.19 -11.56 6.09
C ASN A 46 -16.85 -13.01 5.68
N SER A 47 -16.78 -13.30 4.38
CA SER A 47 -16.49 -14.64 3.86
C SER A 47 -15.00 -14.99 3.79
N GLN A 48 -14.13 -14.07 4.20
CA GLN A 48 -12.69 -14.20 4.06
C GLN A 48 -12.09 -14.94 5.25
N ASP A 49 -11.32 -16.00 4.98
CA ASP A 49 -10.61 -16.76 6.02
C ASP A 49 -9.61 -15.86 6.76
N VAL A 50 -8.86 -15.05 6.00
CA VAL A 50 -7.86 -14.15 6.56
C VAL A 50 -8.05 -12.73 6.03
N ARG A 51 -8.13 -11.78 6.96
CA ARG A 51 -8.38 -10.35 6.70
C ARG A 51 -7.11 -9.55 6.96
N PHE A 52 -6.62 -8.87 5.93
CA PHE A 52 -5.47 -7.97 5.97
C PHE A 52 -5.96 -6.53 6.03
N PHE A 53 -5.78 -5.88 7.16
CA PHE A 53 -6.02 -4.45 7.30
C PHE A 53 -4.71 -3.69 7.07
N THR A 54 -4.77 -2.63 6.28
CA THR A 54 -3.60 -1.82 5.89
C THR A 54 -3.83 -0.36 6.22
N ASP A 55 -2.78 0.32 6.68
CA ASP A 55 -2.84 1.76 6.93
C ASP A 55 -1.47 2.43 6.71
N GLY A 56 -1.49 3.71 6.34
CA GLY A 56 -0.34 4.60 6.23
C GLY A 56 -0.53 5.89 7.05
N SER A 57 0.49 6.24 7.82
CA SER A 57 0.47 7.44 8.68
C SER A 57 1.67 8.35 8.45
N ARG A 58 1.45 9.65 8.64
CA ARG A 58 2.52 10.66 8.66
C ARG A 58 2.34 11.63 9.81
N ILE A 59 3.33 11.69 10.70
CA ILE A 59 3.34 12.57 11.87
C ILE A 59 4.67 13.32 11.89
N GLU A 60 4.63 14.66 11.97
CA GLU A 60 5.82 15.53 12.08
C GLU A 60 6.92 15.20 11.04
N GLY A 61 6.51 14.89 9.81
CA GLY A 61 7.43 14.58 8.72
C GLY A 61 7.99 13.15 8.74
N LYS A 62 7.67 12.30 9.71
CA LYS A 62 7.98 10.87 9.73
C LYS A 62 6.82 10.07 9.15
N VAL A 63 7.13 9.00 8.43
CA VAL A 63 6.14 8.24 7.66
C VAL A 63 6.22 6.77 8.07
N GLY A 64 5.07 6.17 8.37
CA GLY A 64 4.94 4.77 8.72
C GLY A 64 3.80 4.12 7.95
N ALA A 65 3.92 2.83 7.70
CA ALA A 65 2.87 1.97 7.18
C ALA A 65 2.74 0.75 8.09
N ALA A 66 1.58 0.11 8.08
CA ALA A 66 1.37 -1.10 8.85
C ALA A 66 0.34 -2.03 8.22
N LEU A 67 0.43 -3.28 8.68
CA LEU A 67 -0.58 -4.29 8.45
C LEU A 67 -1.00 -4.92 9.77
N SER A 68 -2.28 -5.25 9.89
CA SER A 68 -2.79 -6.15 10.91
C SER A 68 -3.57 -7.27 10.24
N LEU A 69 -3.20 -8.52 10.54
CA LEU A 69 -3.77 -9.72 9.95
C LEU A 69 -4.63 -10.43 10.98
N TRP A 70 -5.85 -10.77 10.56
CA TRP A 70 -6.86 -11.35 11.42
C TRP A 70 -7.41 -12.63 10.81
N ASP A 71 -7.53 -13.66 11.63
CA ASP A 71 -8.35 -14.84 11.35
C ASP A 71 -9.57 -14.73 12.24
N ARG A 72 -10.75 -14.53 11.64
CA ARG A 72 -11.97 -14.12 12.35
C ARG A 72 -11.64 -12.96 13.31
N GLU A 73 -12.06 -13.03 14.57
CA GLU A 73 -11.92 -11.96 15.57
C GLU A 73 -10.56 -11.94 16.27
N ALA A 74 -9.56 -12.72 15.82
CA ALA A 74 -8.25 -12.75 16.45
C ALA A 74 -7.16 -12.16 15.55
N GLU A 75 -6.40 -11.19 16.06
CA GLU A 75 -5.14 -10.76 15.43
C GLU A 75 -4.14 -11.92 15.47
N ILE A 76 -3.76 -12.43 14.29
CA ILE A 76 -2.78 -13.52 14.16
C ILE A 76 -1.37 -13.00 13.89
N LYS A 77 -1.24 -11.78 13.34
CA LYS A 77 0.05 -11.17 13.03
C LYS A 77 -0.09 -9.68 12.74
N SER A 78 0.94 -8.90 13.03
CA SER A 78 1.08 -7.52 12.52
C SER A 78 2.41 -7.29 11.84
N SER A 79 2.50 -6.23 11.05
CA SER A 79 3.73 -5.77 10.40
C SER A 79 3.82 -4.25 10.49
N LYS A 80 5.01 -3.75 10.80
CA LYS A 80 5.33 -2.32 10.90
C LYS A 80 6.37 -2.01 9.83
N LEU A 81 6.13 -0.97 9.05
CA LEU A 81 6.93 -0.63 7.87
C LEU A 81 7.34 0.84 7.96
N SER A 82 8.64 1.12 7.97
CA SER A 82 9.16 2.49 8.03
C SER A 82 9.39 3.03 6.63
N LEU A 83 8.95 4.26 6.38
CA LEU A 83 9.28 4.99 5.17
C LEU A 83 10.14 6.23 5.50
N PRO A 84 11.00 6.69 4.59
CA PRO A 84 11.73 7.93 4.74
C PRO A 84 10.77 9.11 4.85
N SER A 85 11.23 10.16 5.51
CA SER A 85 10.47 11.39 5.73
C SER A 85 10.00 12.12 4.46
N CYS A 86 10.61 11.83 3.31
CA CYS A 86 10.22 12.39 2.03
C CYS A 86 8.98 11.71 1.43
N CYS A 87 8.61 10.52 1.90
CA CYS A 87 7.45 9.79 1.40
C CYS A 87 6.12 10.45 1.80
N THR A 88 5.07 10.10 1.07
CA THR A 88 3.70 10.55 1.35
C THR A 88 2.92 9.46 2.10
N VAL A 89 1.80 9.86 2.72
CA VAL A 89 0.83 8.89 3.27
C VAL A 89 0.38 7.93 2.17
N TYR A 90 0.06 8.44 0.98
CA TYR A 90 -0.31 7.62 -0.17
C TYR A 90 0.71 6.53 -0.54
N GLN A 91 2.02 6.82 -0.49
CA GLN A 91 3.05 5.79 -0.70
C GLN A 91 3.09 4.77 0.44
N ALA A 92 2.86 5.21 1.67
CA ALA A 92 2.75 4.33 2.83
C ALA A 92 1.57 3.35 2.67
N GLU A 93 0.41 3.85 2.24
CA GLU A 93 -0.78 3.03 1.91
C GLU A 93 -0.50 2.01 0.81
N LEU A 94 0.09 2.44 -0.30
CA LEU A 94 0.46 1.54 -1.39
C LEU A 94 1.48 0.48 -0.96
N LEU A 95 2.43 0.86 -0.10
CA LEU A 95 3.41 -0.08 0.43
C LEU A 95 2.74 -1.13 1.32
N ALA A 96 1.81 -0.70 2.20
CA ALA A 96 1.06 -1.62 3.06
C ALA A 96 0.26 -2.63 2.22
N ILE A 97 -0.45 -2.18 1.18
CA ILE A 97 -1.18 -3.06 0.27
C ILE A 97 -0.22 -4.01 -0.48
N CYS A 98 0.89 -3.51 -1.03
CA CYS A 98 1.87 -4.35 -1.72
C CYS A 98 2.48 -5.43 -0.79
N VAL A 99 2.77 -5.08 0.46
CA VAL A 99 3.25 -6.05 1.45
C VAL A 99 2.14 -7.06 1.81
N ALA A 100 0.87 -6.67 1.81
CA ALA A 100 -0.25 -7.59 2.02
C ALA A 100 -0.29 -8.66 0.91
N THR A 101 -0.19 -8.25 -0.36
CA THR A 101 -0.20 -9.19 -1.50
C THR A 101 1.00 -10.15 -1.47
N ARG A 102 2.19 -9.68 -1.09
CA ARG A 102 3.36 -10.56 -0.85
C ARG A 102 3.11 -11.59 0.25
N GLN A 103 2.41 -11.22 1.31
CA GLN A 103 2.09 -12.15 2.40
C GLN A 103 1.02 -13.16 1.99
N ILE A 104 0.03 -12.78 1.18
CA ILE A 104 -0.96 -13.69 0.59
C ILE A 104 -0.28 -14.72 -0.32
N LEU A 105 0.68 -14.31 -1.14
CA LEU A 105 1.44 -15.22 -2.01
C LEU A 105 2.14 -16.35 -1.24
N ARG A 106 2.65 -16.05 -0.04
CA ARG A 106 3.36 -17.03 0.80
C ARG A 106 2.45 -17.95 1.60
N ARG A 107 1.14 -17.70 1.59
CA ARG A 107 0.14 -18.54 2.25
C ARG A 107 -0.34 -19.64 1.32
N GLY A 108 -0.94 -20.68 1.90
CA GLY A 108 -1.64 -21.72 1.15
C GLY A 108 -2.93 -21.21 0.52
N GLU A 109 -3.71 -22.13 -0.05
CA GLU A 109 -5.07 -21.85 -0.52
C GLU A 109 -5.95 -21.29 0.60
N GLY A 110 -6.94 -20.48 0.22
CA GLY A 110 -7.86 -19.82 1.15
C GLY A 110 -8.48 -18.57 0.54
N ALA A 111 -9.45 -18.00 1.26
CA ALA A 111 -10.08 -16.73 0.94
C ALA A 111 -9.43 -15.57 1.72
N PHE A 112 -8.93 -14.57 1.00
CA PHE A 112 -8.17 -13.45 1.55
C PHE A 112 -8.84 -12.11 1.24
N GLY A 113 -9.06 -11.30 2.27
CA GLY A 113 -9.53 -9.93 2.12
C GLY A 113 -8.43 -8.91 2.39
N ILE A 114 -8.24 -7.92 1.51
CA ILE A 114 -7.42 -6.72 1.79
C ILE A 114 -8.36 -5.54 2.03
N TYR A 115 -8.27 -4.96 3.23
CA TYR A 115 -9.10 -3.85 3.71
C TYR A 115 -8.24 -2.61 3.90
N SER A 116 -8.55 -1.54 3.18
CA SER A 116 -7.87 -0.24 3.27
C SER A 116 -8.88 0.88 3.31
N ASP A 117 -8.63 1.92 4.10
CA ASP A 117 -9.43 3.15 4.06
C ASP A 117 -8.94 4.16 3.01
N SER A 118 -7.80 3.87 2.36
CA SER A 118 -7.25 4.65 1.26
C SER A 118 -7.84 4.25 -0.08
N LYS A 119 -8.99 4.86 -0.42
CA LYS A 119 -9.63 4.69 -1.73
C LYS A 119 -8.68 4.99 -2.89
N ALA A 120 -7.80 5.98 -2.74
CA ALA A 120 -6.83 6.36 -3.77
C ALA A 120 -5.78 5.27 -4.01
N ALA A 121 -5.31 4.59 -2.96
CA ALA A 121 -4.36 3.49 -3.09
C ALA A 121 -5.02 2.28 -3.76
N LEU A 122 -6.24 1.92 -3.33
CA LEU A 122 -7.04 0.85 -3.96
C LEU A 122 -7.30 1.13 -5.45
N GLN A 123 -7.75 2.34 -5.80
CA GLN A 123 -7.95 2.76 -7.19
C GLN A 123 -6.68 2.65 -8.03
N THR A 124 -5.52 2.91 -7.44
CA THR A 124 -4.23 2.80 -8.15
C THR A 124 -3.84 1.34 -8.35
N VAL A 125 -4.08 0.48 -7.35
CA VAL A 125 -3.82 -0.94 -7.46
C VAL A 125 -4.74 -1.58 -8.50
N THR A 126 -6.03 -1.27 -8.51
CA THR A 126 -6.98 -1.84 -9.47
C THR A 126 -6.91 -1.23 -10.87
N ASN A 127 -6.32 -0.04 -11.02
CA ASN A 127 -6.12 0.57 -12.33
C ASN A 127 -4.91 -0.05 -13.06
N GLN A 128 -5.19 -0.83 -14.09
CA GLN A 128 -4.15 -1.49 -14.91
C GLN A 128 -3.22 -0.52 -15.65
N SER A 129 -3.67 0.72 -15.88
CA SER A 129 -2.84 1.76 -16.50
C SER A 129 -1.94 2.50 -15.50
N ALA A 130 -2.07 2.24 -14.19
CA ALA A 130 -1.25 2.91 -13.19
C ALA A 130 0.16 2.30 -13.14
N LEU A 131 1.18 3.11 -13.46
CA LEU A 131 2.58 2.68 -13.56
C LEU A 131 3.38 2.85 -12.27
N HIS A 132 2.72 3.06 -11.13
CA HIS A 132 3.41 3.16 -9.85
C HIS A 132 4.02 1.80 -9.48
N ALA A 133 5.32 1.75 -9.16
CA ALA A 133 6.04 0.49 -8.95
C ALA A 133 5.37 -0.44 -7.93
N LEU A 134 5.00 0.10 -6.75
CA LEU A 134 4.28 -0.66 -5.72
C LEU A 134 2.92 -1.21 -6.20
N ALA A 135 2.20 -0.47 -7.06
CA ALA A 135 0.91 -0.91 -7.59
C ALA A 135 1.08 -2.00 -8.66
N VAL A 136 2.08 -1.85 -9.54
CA VAL A 136 2.44 -2.88 -10.54
C VAL A 136 2.84 -4.18 -9.85
N GLU A 137 3.68 -4.10 -8.81
CA GLU A 137 4.07 -5.26 -8.03
C GLU A 137 2.88 -5.88 -7.28
N ALA A 138 2.02 -5.04 -6.67
CA ALA A 138 0.82 -5.53 -6.01
C ALA A 138 -0.08 -6.30 -6.96
N ARG A 139 -0.29 -5.81 -8.19
CA ARG A 139 -1.06 -6.51 -9.22
C ARG A 139 -0.43 -7.83 -9.66
N ALA A 140 0.88 -7.83 -9.95
CA ALA A 140 1.58 -9.06 -10.31
C ALA A 140 1.47 -10.13 -9.20
N ASN A 141 1.52 -9.71 -7.94
CA ASN A 141 1.32 -10.61 -6.81
C ASN A 141 -0.12 -11.14 -6.74
N LEU A 142 -1.12 -10.30 -7.03
CA LEU A 142 -2.53 -10.70 -7.06
C LEU A 142 -2.79 -11.70 -8.19
N ASP A 143 -2.35 -11.40 -9.42
CA ASP A 143 -2.51 -12.31 -10.57
C ASP A 143 -1.86 -13.68 -10.29
N MET A 144 -0.65 -13.69 -9.74
CA MET A 144 0.02 -14.93 -9.38
C MET A 144 -0.73 -15.68 -8.28
N ALA A 145 -1.25 -14.99 -7.26
CA ALA A 145 -2.01 -15.63 -6.19
C ALA A 145 -3.35 -16.21 -6.68
N LEU A 146 -4.05 -15.51 -7.57
CA LEU A 146 -5.26 -16.00 -8.24
C LEU A 146 -4.96 -17.24 -9.10
N SER A 147 -3.83 -17.25 -9.81
CA SER A 147 -3.42 -18.43 -10.60
C SER A 147 -3.06 -19.66 -9.73
N GLN A 148 -2.77 -19.44 -8.45
CA GLN A 148 -2.55 -20.48 -7.43
C GLN A 148 -3.87 -20.96 -6.77
N GLY A 149 -5.03 -20.54 -7.27
CA GLY A 149 -6.33 -20.98 -6.74
C GLY A 149 -6.78 -20.27 -5.46
N LYS A 150 -6.16 -19.13 -5.10
CA LYS A 150 -6.57 -18.33 -3.94
C LYS A 150 -7.74 -17.43 -4.32
N ASP A 151 -8.71 -17.29 -3.42
CA ASP A 151 -9.77 -16.28 -3.55
C ASP A 151 -9.29 -14.99 -2.89
N ILE A 152 -9.34 -13.87 -3.62
CA ILE A 152 -8.84 -12.59 -3.13
C ILE A 152 -9.85 -11.48 -3.43
N SER A 153 -10.25 -10.77 -2.39
CA SER A 153 -11.15 -9.63 -2.49
C SER A 153 -10.51 -8.37 -1.91
N LEU A 154 -10.75 -7.23 -2.58
CA LEU A 154 -10.31 -5.91 -2.13
C LEU A 154 -11.51 -5.14 -1.57
N PHE A 155 -11.32 -4.47 -0.44
CA PHE A 155 -12.37 -3.75 0.25
C PHE A 155 -11.89 -2.35 0.62
N TRP A 156 -12.66 -1.35 0.19
CA TRP A 156 -12.55 -0.01 0.77
C TRP A 156 -13.41 0.06 2.01
N ILE A 157 -12.83 0.46 3.13
CA ILE A 157 -13.53 0.66 4.39
C ILE A 157 -13.48 2.13 4.81
N LYS A 158 -14.45 2.57 5.59
CA LYS A 158 -14.41 3.91 6.18
C LYS A 158 -13.38 3.96 7.31
N ALA A 159 -12.50 4.97 7.27
CA ALA A 159 -11.57 5.27 8.36
C ALA A 159 -12.32 5.47 9.69
N HIS A 160 -11.76 4.94 10.78
CA HIS A 160 -12.30 5.10 12.14
C HIS A 160 -13.78 4.66 12.31
N ALA A 161 -14.19 3.62 11.59
CA ALA A 161 -15.54 3.07 11.65
C ALA A 161 -15.75 1.99 12.73
N GLY A 162 -14.82 1.83 13.69
CA GLY A 162 -14.94 0.82 14.75
C GLY A 162 -14.48 -0.59 14.35
N LEU A 163 -13.84 -0.75 13.19
CA LEU A 163 -13.25 -2.03 12.79
C LEU A 163 -11.91 -2.23 13.49
N GLU A 164 -11.87 -3.15 14.46
CA GLU A 164 -10.69 -3.39 15.30
C GLU A 164 -9.41 -3.60 14.49
N GLY A 165 -9.48 -4.37 13.40
CA GLY A 165 -8.32 -4.60 12.55
C GLY A 165 -7.80 -3.33 11.84
N ASN A 166 -8.71 -2.43 11.45
CA ASN A 166 -8.32 -1.14 10.86
C ASN A 166 -7.72 -0.20 11.90
N GLU A 167 -8.36 -0.09 13.07
CA GLU A 167 -7.85 0.71 14.18
C GLU A 167 -6.47 0.21 14.65
N ARG A 168 -6.28 -1.11 14.62
CA ARG A 168 -5.00 -1.73 14.89
C ARG A 168 -3.95 -1.34 13.85
N ALA A 169 -4.25 -1.42 12.56
CA ALA A 169 -3.33 -0.99 11.51
C ALA A 169 -2.95 0.49 11.66
N ASP A 170 -3.92 1.39 11.87
CA ASP A 170 -3.70 2.82 12.11
C ASP A 170 -2.80 3.08 13.33
N HIS A 171 -3.06 2.40 14.45
CA HIS A 171 -2.22 2.51 15.63
C HIS A 171 -0.77 2.10 15.35
N LEU A 172 -0.57 0.99 14.64
CA LEU A 172 0.74 0.47 14.29
C LEU A 172 1.50 1.40 13.33
N ALA A 173 0.82 1.98 12.34
CA ALA A 173 1.42 2.94 11.41
C ALA A 173 1.84 4.23 12.13
N LYS A 174 0.99 4.74 13.02
CA LYS A 174 1.29 5.89 13.90
C LYS A 174 2.47 5.61 14.83
N GLU A 175 2.54 4.42 15.43
CA GLU A 175 3.70 4.03 16.24
C GLU A 175 5.02 4.12 15.47
N VAL A 176 5.03 3.68 14.21
CA VAL A 176 6.23 3.77 13.36
C VAL A 176 6.57 5.22 13.05
N ALA A 177 5.56 6.02 12.69
CA ALA A 177 5.73 7.45 12.44
C ALA A 177 6.22 8.20 13.70
N LEU A 178 6.01 7.69 14.92
CA LEU A 178 6.50 8.32 16.15
C LEU A 178 7.92 7.87 16.56
N LYS A 179 8.34 6.66 16.19
CA LYS A 179 9.63 6.07 16.59
C LYS A 179 10.86 6.74 15.94
N ARG A 180 12.04 6.50 16.53
CA ARG A 180 13.34 6.99 16.04
C ARG A 180 13.78 6.23 14.78
N LYS A 181 14.60 6.87 13.93
CA LYS A 181 15.04 6.39 12.61
C LYS A 181 15.53 4.93 12.62
N THR A 182 14.74 4.03 12.04
CA THR A 182 15.16 2.68 11.62
C THR A 182 15.50 2.69 10.12
N LYS A 183 16.14 1.63 9.61
CA LYS A 183 16.35 1.47 8.17
C LYS A 183 14.96 1.42 7.48
N PRO A 184 14.74 2.18 6.39
CA PRO A 184 13.45 2.21 5.72
C PRO A 184 13.19 0.91 4.95
N ASP A 185 11.93 0.47 4.95
CA ASP A 185 11.43 -0.66 4.16
C ASP A 185 11.13 -0.27 2.69
N TYR A 186 11.07 1.03 2.41
CA TYR A 186 10.90 1.61 1.08
C TYR A 186 11.64 2.94 0.98
N ASP A 187 12.65 3.10 0.13
CA ASP A 187 13.54 4.26 0.16
C ASP A 187 13.43 5.20 -1.06
N LEU A 188 12.37 5.09 -1.87
CA LEU A 188 12.21 5.91 -3.06
C LEU A 188 11.47 7.23 -2.76
N CYS A 189 12.05 8.32 -3.21
CA CYS A 189 11.54 9.66 -2.97
C CYS A 189 10.50 10.08 -4.02
N PRO A 190 9.36 10.69 -3.64
CA PRO A 190 8.42 11.27 -4.58
C PRO A 190 9.05 12.31 -5.52
N VAL A 191 8.66 12.28 -6.79
CA VAL A 191 9.03 13.31 -7.78
C VAL A 191 8.61 14.71 -7.32
N SER A 192 7.45 14.82 -6.66
CA SER A 192 6.93 16.10 -6.14
C SER A 192 7.83 16.68 -5.05
N PHE A 193 8.39 15.84 -4.17
CA PHE A 193 9.35 16.26 -3.15
C PHE A 193 10.63 16.79 -3.78
N VAL A 194 11.17 16.08 -4.77
CA VAL A 194 12.39 16.47 -5.49
C VAL A 194 12.20 17.81 -6.20
N ARG A 195 11.09 17.98 -6.93
CA ARG A 195 10.74 19.25 -7.58
C ARG A 195 10.61 20.40 -6.59
N ARG A 196 10.05 20.15 -5.41
CA ARG A 196 9.93 21.16 -4.35
C ARG A 196 11.31 21.59 -3.83
N GLN A 197 12.22 20.65 -3.60
CA GLN A 197 13.56 20.97 -3.10
C GLN A 197 14.36 21.80 -4.11
N ILE A 198 14.38 21.40 -5.38
CA ILE A 198 15.03 22.17 -6.45
C ILE A 198 14.48 23.60 -6.48
N ARG A 199 13.16 23.76 -6.36
CA ARG A 199 12.52 25.08 -6.32
C ARG A 199 12.96 25.91 -5.12
N LEU A 200 13.08 25.31 -3.95
CA LEU A 200 13.52 26.01 -2.73
C LEU A 200 15.00 26.41 -2.82
N GLU A 201 15.85 25.55 -3.37
CA GLU A 201 17.26 25.86 -3.63
C GLU A 201 17.40 27.03 -4.62
N SER A 202 16.63 27.03 -5.72
CA SER A 202 16.63 28.13 -6.70
C SER A 202 16.03 29.45 -6.19
N LEU A 203 15.32 29.45 -5.06
CA LEU A 203 14.78 30.66 -4.43
C LEU A 203 15.69 31.20 -3.32
N ALA A 204 16.72 30.44 -2.93
CA ALA A 204 17.69 30.80 -1.91
C ALA A 204 19.00 31.40 -2.50
N GLU A 205 19.14 31.37 -3.83
CA GLU A 205 20.13 32.13 -4.62
C GLU A 205 19.61 33.51 -5.00
#